data_AF-A0A3N5GQY5-F1
#
_entry.id   AF-A0A3N5GQY5-F1
#
_cell.length_a   1.000
_cell.length_b   1.000
_cell.length_c   1.000
_cell.angle_alpha   90.00
_cell.angle_beta   90.00
_cell.angle_gamma   90.00
#
_symmetry.space_group_name_H-M   'P 1'
#
loop_
_entity.id
_entity.type
_entity.pdbx_description
1 polymer ?
#
loop_
_entity_poly.entity_id
_entity_poly.type
_entity_poly.pdbx_seq_one_letter_code
_entity_poly.pdbx_strand_id
1 'polypeptide(L)'
;MAHIVIVGASTGGMPAAYEIRDTLGPGHRLTVVNPSDTFSFVPSNPWVAVGWRKRSDTCFPIAPYLKKRDIDFIAQAVTEIQPDDNKVLLADGQQLSYDYLVIATGPKLAFDEIEGFGPHGNTESICTIDHAEKAHASWQKFVADPGPIVVGATQGASCFGPAYEFAFIMDADLRKRRLRSKVPMTYVTSEPYIGHLGLGGVGDSKTMLESELRQHHVKWICNAKVLRVEPGKMFVAEHDEKGEVIREHELPFKYSMMIPAFKGVDAVAKVGYKLVNPRGFVKVDEFQRNPAWKNIYSVGVCIAIPPVEATPV
;
A
#
# COMPACT_ATOMS: atom_id res chain seq x y z
N MET A 1 -15.61 -27.25 19.18
CA MET A 1 -15.73 -25.80 18.97
C MET A 1 -14.34 -25.29 18.65
N ALA A 2 -14.14 -24.72 17.46
CA ALA A 2 -12.84 -24.17 17.07
C ALA A 2 -12.79 -22.65 17.29
N HIS A 3 -11.60 -22.12 17.55
CA HIS A 3 -11.32 -20.68 17.63
C HIS A 3 -10.50 -20.23 16.42
N ILE A 4 -11.08 -19.35 15.62
CA ILE A 4 -10.44 -18.76 14.45
C ILE A 4 -10.01 -17.33 14.80
N VAL A 5 -8.75 -17.01 14.52
CA VAL A 5 -8.20 -15.66 14.68
C VAL A 5 -7.87 -15.08 13.32
N ILE A 6 -8.32 -13.86 13.06
CA ILE A 6 -7.99 -13.09 11.87
C ILE A 6 -7.11 -11.90 12.29
N VAL A 7 -5.91 -11.81 11.74
CA VAL A 7 -4.97 -10.71 12.00
C VAL A 7 -5.03 -9.71 10.85
N GLY A 8 -5.62 -8.56 11.12
CA GLY A 8 -5.84 -7.46 10.19
C GLY A 8 -7.31 -7.34 9.77
N ALA A 9 -7.91 -6.19 10.04
CA ALA A 9 -9.25 -5.81 9.55
C ALA A 9 -9.13 -5.03 8.23
N SER A 10 -8.41 -5.60 7.26
CA SER A 10 -8.14 -4.98 5.95
C SER A 10 -9.28 -5.22 4.94
N THR A 11 -9.11 -4.76 3.70
CA THR A 11 -10.00 -5.11 2.57
C THR A 11 -10.17 -6.63 2.40
N GLY A 12 -9.17 -7.44 2.77
CA GLY A 12 -9.29 -8.90 2.78
C GLY A 12 -9.83 -9.44 4.10
N GLY A 13 -9.38 -8.89 5.23
CA GLY A 13 -9.71 -9.42 6.56
C GLY A 13 -11.15 -9.17 7.01
N MET A 14 -11.73 -8.00 6.68
CA MET A 14 -13.11 -7.69 7.03
C MET A 14 -14.11 -8.62 6.33
N PRO A 15 -14.09 -8.80 5.00
CA PRO A 15 -14.96 -9.78 4.34
C PRO A 15 -14.71 -11.21 4.84
N ALA A 16 -13.45 -11.62 5.01
CA ALA A 16 -13.12 -12.94 5.52
C ALA A 16 -13.78 -13.21 6.89
N ALA A 17 -13.83 -12.22 7.79
CA ALA A 17 -14.51 -12.37 9.07
C ALA A 17 -16.02 -12.67 8.91
N TYR A 18 -16.69 -11.92 8.04
CA TYR A 18 -18.12 -12.13 7.78
C TYR A 18 -18.38 -13.48 7.08
N GLU A 19 -17.61 -13.80 6.04
CA GLU A 19 -17.79 -15.03 5.26
C GLU A 19 -17.50 -16.28 6.08
N ILE A 20 -16.47 -16.27 6.93
CA ILE A 20 -16.18 -17.37 7.85
C ILE A 20 -17.31 -17.54 8.86
N ARG A 21 -17.82 -16.46 9.43
CA ARG A 21 -18.95 -16.52 10.37
C ARG A 21 -20.21 -17.07 9.71
N ASP A 22 -20.53 -16.63 8.51
CA ASP A 22 -21.72 -17.09 7.77
C ASP A 22 -21.59 -18.56 7.37
N THR A 23 -20.38 -19.02 7.01
CA THR A 23 -20.12 -20.41 6.61
C THR A 23 -20.13 -21.37 7.80
N LEU A 24 -19.49 -21.02 8.92
CA LEU A 24 -19.32 -21.91 10.07
C LEU A 24 -20.47 -21.81 11.09
N GLY A 25 -21.28 -20.75 11.03
CA GLY A 25 -22.33 -20.47 12.00
C GLY A 25 -21.79 -20.11 13.39
N PRO A 26 -22.66 -19.96 14.41
CA PRO A 26 -22.28 -19.45 15.74
C PRO A 26 -21.58 -20.49 16.64
N GLY A 27 -21.48 -21.76 16.22
CA GLY A 27 -20.87 -22.84 17.01
C GLY A 27 -19.33 -22.77 17.14
N HIS A 28 -18.71 -21.75 16.55
CA HIS A 28 -17.27 -21.49 16.54
C HIS A 28 -16.98 -20.07 17.01
N ARG A 29 -15.84 -19.88 17.68
CA ARG A 29 -15.39 -18.56 18.11
C ARG A 29 -14.58 -17.90 16.99
N LEU A 30 -14.87 -16.64 16.69
CA LEU A 30 -14.13 -15.85 15.71
C LEU A 30 -13.65 -14.55 16.35
N THR A 31 -12.36 -14.24 16.22
CA THR A 31 -11.77 -13.01 16.75
C THR A 31 -10.98 -12.30 15.66
N VAL A 32 -11.29 -11.03 15.42
CA VAL A 32 -10.51 -10.15 14.56
C VAL A 32 -9.60 -9.27 15.42
N VAL A 33 -8.32 -9.22 15.08
CA VAL A 33 -7.32 -8.39 15.75
C VAL A 33 -6.80 -7.35 14.76
N ASN A 34 -6.85 -6.07 15.11
CA ASN A 34 -6.38 -4.99 14.24
C ASN A 34 -5.71 -3.87 15.08
N PRO A 35 -4.59 -3.28 14.63
CA PRO A 35 -3.91 -2.21 15.38
C PRO A 35 -4.75 -0.94 15.57
N SER A 36 -5.75 -0.72 14.73
CA SER A 36 -6.68 0.41 14.81
C SER A 36 -8.10 -0.10 15.09
N ASP A 37 -8.92 0.71 15.75
CA ASP A 37 -10.35 0.43 15.95
C ASP A 37 -11.22 0.78 14.73
N THR A 38 -10.60 1.35 13.69
CA THR A 38 -11.29 1.97 12.55
C THR A 38 -10.93 1.24 11.25
N PHE A 39 -11.96 0.90 10.47
CA PHE A 39 -11.80 0.44 9.10
C PHE A 39 -11.56 1.63 8.19
N SER A 40 -10.70 1.47 7.18
CA SER A 40 -10.45 2.49 6.17
C SER A 40 -10.60 1.91 4.77
N PHE A 41 -11.44 2.53 3.95
CA PHE A 41 -11.54 2.20 2.54
C PHE A 41 -10.37 2.81 1.76
N VAL A 42 -9.25 2.08 1.74
CA VAL A 42 -7.95 2.49 1.16
C VAL A 42 -8.04 3.12 -0.24
N PRO A 43 -8.88 2.63 -1.19
CA PRO A 43 -8.94 3.20 -2.53
C PRO A 43 -9.38 4.67 -2.59
N SER A 44 -9.99 5.22 -1.53
CA SER A 44 -10.38 6.65 -1.50
C SER A 44 -9.32 7.59 -0.92
N ASN A 45 -8.19 7.07 -0.42
CA ASN A 45 -7.12 7.90 0.14
C ASN A 45 -6.55 8.96 -0.84
N PRO A 46 -6.38 8.70 -2.16
CA PRO A 46 -5.96 9.74 -3.10
C PRO A 46 -6.90 10.95 -3.11
N TRP A 47 -8.20 10.73 -2.90
CA TRP A 47 -9.23 11.77 -2.92
C TRP A 47 -9.23 12.58 -1.62
N VAL A 48 -8.92 11.93 -0.49
CA VAL A 48 -8.72 12.61 0.80
C VAL A 48 -7.51 13.55 0.71
N ALA A 49 -6.41 13.13 0.07
CA ALA A 49 -5.19 13.92 -0.04
C ALA A 49 -5.37 15.25 -0.81
N VAL A 50 -6.37 15.40 -1.67
CA VAL A 50 -6.72 16.71 -2.29
C VAL A 50 -7.97 17.37 -1.68
N GLY A 51 -8.60 16.74 -0.69
CA GLY A 51 -9.78 17.26 0.01
C GLY A 51 -11.11 17.04 -0.72
N TRP A 52 -11.17 16.09 -1.66
CA TRP A 52 -12.42 15.69 -2.32
C TRP A 52 -13.27 14.72 -1.46
N ARG A 53 -12.64 14.13 -0.44
CA ARG A 53 -13.26 13.32 0.60
C ARG A 53 -12.64 13.66 1.96
N LYS A 54 -13.34 13.31 3.02
CA LYS A 54 -12.86 13.37 4.41
C LYS A 54 -12.74 11.95 4.96
N ARG A 55 -11.96 11.76 6.03
CA ARG A 55 -11.87 10.48 6.76
C ARG A 55 -13.25 9.92 7.11
N SER A 56 -14.19 10.76 7.54
CA SER A 56 -15.56 10.35 7.88
C SER A 56 -16.35 9.75 6.72
N ASP A 57 -15.97 10.04 5.48
CA ASP A 57 -16.65 9.54 4.28
C ASP A 57 -16.15 8.15 3.89
N THR A 58 -14.99 7.72 4.42
CA THR A 58 -14.24 6.53 3.97
C THR A 58 -13.86 5.59 5.11
N CYS A 59 -14.18 5.96 6.36
CA CYS A 59 -13.82 5.22 7.55
C CYS A 59 -15.00 5.03 8.50
N PHE A 60 -15.00 3.93 9.24
CA PHE A 60 -16.01 3.64 10.27
C PHE A 60 -15.42 2.77 11.40
N PRO A 61 -15.96 2.85 12.64
CA PRO A 61 -15.49 2.02 13.75
C PRO A 61 -15.83 0.55 13.51
N ILE A 62 -14.89 -0.37 13.70
CA ILE A 62 -15.03 -1.80 13.36
C ILE A 62 -15.94 -2.53 14.35
N ALA A 63 -15.69 -2.35 15.65
CA ALA A 63 -16.26 -3.17 16.71
C ALA A 63 -17.80 -3.29 16.67
N PRO A 64 -18.58 -2.21 16.47
CA PRO A 64 -20.04 -2.31 16.46
C PRO A 64 -20.60 -3.18 15.32
N TYR A 65 -19.91 -3.29 14.19
CA TYR A 65 -20.38 -4.06 13.04
C TYR A 65 -19.99 -5.54 13.15
N LEU A 66 -18.81 -5.85 13.68
CA LEU A 66 -18.41 -7.23 13.97
C LEU A 66 -19.27 -7.84 15.09
N LYS A 67 -19.55 -7.08 16.15
CA LYS A 67 -20.38 -7.53 17.28
C LYS A 67 -21.80 -7.94 16.85
N LYS A 68 -22.40 -7.25 15.86
CA LYS A 68 -23.72 -7.62 15.29
C LYS A 68 -23.76 -8.99 14.61
N ARG A 69 -22.60 -9.58 14.35
CA ARG A 69 -22.43 -10.91 13.75
C ARG A 69 -21.78 -11.89 14.71
N ASP A 70 -21.75 -11.58 16.01
CA ASP A 70 -21.11 -12.42 17.02
C ASP A 70 -19.62 -12.67 16.70
N ILE A 71 -18.91 -11.63 16.30
CA ILE A 71 -17.47 -11.68 16.00
C ILE A 71 -16.75 -10.81 17.04
N ASP A 72 -15.82 -11.42 17.78
CA ASP A 72 -14.98 -10.72 18.74
C ASP A 72 -14.02 -9.78 18.01
N PHE A 73 -13.73 -8.62 18.60
CA PHE A 73 -12.78 -7.65 18.06
C PHE A 73 -11.82 -7.17 19.13
N ILE A 74 -10.53 -7.12 18.78
CA ILE A 74 -9.46 -6.61 19.64
C ILE A 74 -8.69 -5.53 18.86
N ALA A 75 -8.79 -4.28 19.33
CA ALA A 75 -8.06 -3.14 18.78
C ALA A 75 -6.62 -3.11 19.33
N GLN A 76 -5.81 -4.11 18.96
CA GLN A 76 -4.41 -4.21 19.33
C GLN A 76 -3.55 -4.65 18.15
N ALA A 77 -2.30 -4.19 18.12
CA ALA A 77 -1.32 -4.71 17.18
C ALA A 77 -0.86 -6.10 17.61
N VAL A 78 -0.75 -7.03 16.65
CA VAL A 78 0.00 -8.28 16.84
C VAL A 78 1.48 -7.96 16.70
N THR A 79 2.27 -8.33 17.71
CA THR A 79 3.72 -8.10 17.77
C THR A 79 4.51 -9.35 17.41
N GLU A 80 3.95 -10.54 17.65
CA GLU A 80 4.57 -11.82 17.36
C GLU A 80 3.52 -12.89 17.02
N ILE A 81 3.88 -13.79 16.11
CA ILE A 81 3.09 -14.99 15.76
C ILE A 81 3.97 -16.20 16.09
N GLN A 82 3.46 -17.09 16.94
CA GLN A 82 4.14 -18.31 17.36
C GLN A 82 3.37 -19.52 16.80
N PRO A 83 3.69 -19.94 15.55
CA PRO A 83 2.86 -20.90 14.84
C PRO A 83 2.95 -22.32 15.39
N ASP A 84 4.08 -22.69 16.01
CA ASP A 84 4.26 -24.01 16.63
C ASP A 84 3.46 -24.16 17.94
N ASP A 85 3.14 -23.03 18.60
CA ASP A 85 2.32 -22.96 19.81
C ASP A 85 0.87 -22.55 19.54
N ASN A 86 0.51 -22.32 18.27
CA ASN A 86 -0.79 -21.81 17.83
C ASN A 86 -1.29 -20.58 18.61
N LYS A 87 -0.43 -19.55 18.75
CA LYS A 87 -0.81 -18.30 19.42
C LYS A 87 -0.19 -17.06 18.81
N VAL A 88 -0.80 -15.92 19.07
CA VAL A 88 -0.27 -14.58 18.75
C VAL A 88 -0.09 -13.77 20.02
N LEU A 89 0.94 -12.92 20.05
CA LEU A 89 1.18 -11.96 21.12
C LEU A 89 0.73 -10.58 20.65
N LEU A 90 0.00 -9.89 21.53
CA LEU A 90 -0.49 -8.55 21.29
C LEU A 90 0.43 -7.51 21.96
N ALA A 91 0.33 -6.26 21.51
CA ALA A 91 1.16 -5.16 22.00
C ALA A 91 0.96 -4.86 23.51
N ASP A 92 -0.19 -5.21 24.08
CA ASP A 92 -0.48 -5.06 25.52
C ASP A 92 -0.04 -6.28 26.36
N GLY A 93 0.65 -7.26 25.74
CA GLY A 93 1.12 -8.47 26.40
C GLY A 93 0.08 -9.60 26.45
N GLN A 94 -1.14 -9.38 25.97
CA GLN A 94 -2.13 -10.46 25.86
C GLN A 94 -1.63 -11.54 24.89
N GLN A 95 -1.88 -12.80 25.24
CA GLN A 95 -1.69 -13.95 24.35
C GLN A 95 -3.05 -14.45 23.89
N LEU A 96 -3.18 -14.67 22.58
CA LEU A 96 -4.40 -15.18 21.97
C LEU A 96 -4.08 -16.49 21.23
N SER A 97 -4.54 -17.60 21.78
CA SER A 97 -4.48 -18.92 21.12
C SER A 97 -5.48 -19.00 19.97
N TYR A 98 -5.21 -19.88 19.01
CA TYR A 98 -6.11 -20.17 17.90
C TYR A 98 -6.06 -21.65 17.53
N ASP A 99 -7.14 -22.16 16.94
CA ASP A 99 -7.10 -23.41 16.18
C ASP A 99 -6.74 -23.14 14.72
N TYR A 100 -7.23 -22.03 14.17
CA TYR A 100 -6.93 -21.54 12.81
C TYR A 100 -6.57 -20.05 12.81
N LEU A 101 -5.58 -19.68 12.01
CA LEU A 101 -5.12 -18.31 11.84
C LEU A 101 -5.32 -17.84 10.39
N VAL A 102 -5.90 -16.67 10.19
CA VAL A 102 -5.95 -15.97 8.91
C VAL A 102 -5.11 -14.70 9.00
N ILE A 103 -4.08 -14.61 8.16
CA ILE A 103 -3.22 -13.43 8.07
C ILE A 103 -3.77 -12.53 6.95
N ALA A 104 -4.24 -11.34 7.31
CA ALA A 104 -4.82 -10.35 6.39
C ALA A 104 -4.25 -8.95 6.67
N THR A 105 -2.95 -8.89 6.99
CA THR A 105 -2.26 -7.70 7.52
C THR A 105 -1.99 -6.61 6.50
N GLY A 106 -2.13 -6.90 5.21
CA GLY A 106 -1.76 -5.97 4.15
C GLY A 106 -0.23 -5.73 4.11
N PRO A 107 0.22 -4.59 3.57
CA PRO A 107 1.65 -4.30 3.41
C PRO A 107 2.23 -3.49 4.59
N LYS A 108 3.52 -3.72 4.86
CA LYS A 108 4.41 -2.71 5.43
C LYS A 108 4.90 -1.81 4.29
N LEU A 109 4.84 -0.50 4.51
CA LEU A 109 5.31 0.51 3.56
C LEU A 109 6.81 0.72 3.77
N ALA A 110 7.63 0.34 2.79
CA ALA A 110 9.08 0.27 2.91
C ALA A 110 9.77 1.61 2.60
N PHE A 111 9.39 2.67 3.31
CA PHE A 111 10.01 4.00 3.14
C PHE A 111 11.50 4.00 3.53
N ASP A 112 11.90 3.09 4.42
CA ASP A 112 13.25 2.92 4.94
C ASP A 112 14.28 2.46 3.89
N GLU A 113 13.83 1.97 2.73
CA GLU A 113 14.74 1.52 1.66
C GLU A 113 15.37 2.67 0.87
N ILE A 114 14.86 3.90 1.03
CA ILE A 114 15.30 5.07 0.27
C ILE A 114 15.56 6.21 1.24
N GLU A 115 16.78 6.74 1.26
CA GLU A 115 17.16 7.82 2.16
C GLU A 115 16.29 9.07 1.93
N GLY A 116 15.74 9.62 3.01
CA GLY A 116 14.91 10.82 2.98
C GLY A 116 13.52 10.65 2.35
N PHE A 117 13.11 9.42 2.04
CA PHE A 117 11.82 9.12 1.42
C PHE A 117 10.67 8.94 2.44
N GLY A 118 9.45 9.15 1.96
CA GLY A 118 8.23 8.88 2.70
C GLY A 118 7.77 10.04 3.59
N PRO A 119 6.60 9.88 4.23
CA PRO A 119 5.91 10.96 4.94
C PRO A 119 6.69 11.49 6.14
N HIS A 120 7.66 10.75 6.68
CA HIS A 120 8.55 11.26 7.73
C HIS A 120 9.85 11.88 7.19
N GLY A 121 10.09 11.77 5.88
CA GLY A 121 11.15 12.44 5.15
C GLY A 121 10.59 13.58 4.29
N ASN A 122 10.88 13.54 2.99
CA ASN A 122 10.67 14.66 2.07
C ASN A 122 9.53 14.44 1.04
N THR A 123 8.76 13.35 1.12
CA THR A 123 7.67 13.04 0.17
C THR A 123 6.40 12.63 0.89
N GLU A 124 5.24 12.92 0.31
CA GLU A 124 3.96 12.46 0.82
C GLU A 124 3.66 11.00 0.43
N SER A 125 2.69 10.41 1.13
CA SER A 125 2.12 9.10 0.82
C SER A 125 0.60 9.17 0.91
N ILE A 126 -0.07 8.33 0.13
CA ILE A 126 -1.54 8.16 0.17
C ILE A 126 -1.95 6.72 0.46
N CYS A 127 -1.02 5.90 0.95
CA CYS A 127 -1.27 4.47 1.18
C CYS A 127 -2.11 4.20 2.45
N THR A 128 -2.14 5.14 3.40
CA THR A 128 -2.99 5.08 4.60
C THR A 128 -3.81 6.35 4.72
N ILE A 129 -4.91 6.30 5.47
CA ILE A 129 -5.75 7.47 5.72
C ILE A 129 -4.99 8.57 6.48
N ASP A 130 -4.14 8.19 7.44
CA ASP A 130 -3.30 9.13 8.20
C ASP A 130 -2.30 9.84 7.27
N HIS A 131 -1.67 9.11 6.35
CA HIS A 131 -0.78 9.72 5.36
C HIS A 131 -1.56 10.62 4.41
N ALA A 132 -2.76 10.22 3.98
CA ALA A 132 -3.59 11.03 3.09
C ALA A 132 -4.04 12.36 3.74
N GLU A 133 -4.40 12.37 5.02
CA GLU A 133 -4.71 13.62 5.75
C GLU A 133 -3.49 14.51 5.91
N LYS A 134 -2.31 13.92 6.16
CA LYS A 134 -1.05 14.67 6.18
C LYS A 134 -0.74 15.26 4.80
N ALA A 135 -0.87 14.46 3.74
CA ALA A 135 -0.71 14.89 2.35
C ALA A 135 -1.69 16.02 2.02
N HIS A 136 -2.92 15.98 2.53
CA HIS A 136 -3.89 17.07 2.38
C HIS A 136 -3.42 18.38 3.01
N ALA A 137 -2.87 18.33 4.22
CA ALA A 137 -2.30 19.51 4.86
C ALA A 137 -1.13 20.09 4.05
N SER A 138 -0.26 19.24 3.52
CA SER A 138 0.82 19.65 2.62
C SER A 138 0.30 20.19 1.28
N TRP A 139 -0.76 19.61 0.72
CA TRP A 139 -1.42 20.07 -0.50
C TRP A 139 -1.97 21.48 -0.34
N GLN A 140 -2.61 21.78 0.80
CA GLN A 140 -3.11 23.14 1.07
C GLN A 140 -1.99 24.19 1.13
N LYS A 141 -0.80 23.82 1.64
CA LYS A 141 0.38 24.72 1.62
C LYS A 141 0.91 24.88 0.19
N PHE A 142 0.99 23.78 -0.56
CA PHE A 142 1.46 23.80 -1.95
C PHE A 142 0.58 24.66 -2.85
N VAL A 143 -0.75 24.59 -2.75
CA VAL A 143 -1.63 25.41 -3.60
C VAL A 143 -1.53 26.91 -3.30
N ALA A 144 -1.05 27.30 -2.12
CA ALA A 144 -0.78 28.70 -1.78
C ALA A 144 0.53 29.21 -2.40
N ASP A 145 1.53 28.35 -2.58
CA ASP A 145 2.82 28.67 -3.20
C ASP A 145 3.26 27.55 -4.17
N PRO A 146 2.64 27.48 -5.37
CA PRO A 146 2.83 26.37 -6.29
C PRO A 146 4.26 26.33 -6.87
N GLY A 147 4.67 25.15 -7.29
CA GLY A 147 5.94 24.88 -7.96
C GLY A 147 5.93 23.50 -8.60
N PRO A 148 7.10 22.94 -8.97
CA PRO A 148 7.16 21.65 -9.62
C PRO A 148 6.63 20.50 -8.75
N ILE A 149 6.04 19.49 -9.38
CA ILE A 149 5.59 18.25 -8.73
C ILE A 149 6.38 17.06 -9.31
N VAL A 150 6.78 16.16 -8.43
CA VAL A 150 7.21 14.80 -8.79
C VAL A 150 6.20 13.80 -8.22
N VAL A 151 5.69 12.89 -9.04
CA VAL A 151 4.69 11.90 -8.63
C VAL A 151 5.00 10.56 -9.27
N GLY A 152 4.64 9.44 -8.65
CA GLY A 152 4.83 8.14 -9.28
C GLY A 152 5.01 6.98 -8.32
N ALA A 153 5.85 6.02 -8.69
CA ALA A 153 6.08 4.79 -7.93
C ALA A 153 7.56 4.41 -7.94
N THR A 154 8.10 4.06 -6.77
CA THR A 154 9.51 3.70 -6.61
C THR A 154 9.80 2.26 -7.04
N GLN A 155 11.07 1.92 -7.20
CA GLN A 155 11.51 0.53 -7.35
C GLN A 155 10.89 -0.38 -6.29
N GLY A 156 10.46 -1.58 -6.70
CA GLY A 156 9.79 -2.56 -5.84
C GLY A 156 8.34 -2.23 -5.46
N ALA A 157 7.77 -1.11 -5.92
CA ALA A 157 6.35 -0.85 -5.80
C ALA A 157 5.54 -1.90 -6.60
N SER A 158 4.34 -2.23 -6.10
CA SER A 158 3.42 -3.16 -6.75
C SER A 158 2.02 -2.56 -6.96
N CYS A 159 1.82 -1.29 -6.59
CA CYS A 159 0.52 -0.62 -6.64
C CYS A 159 0.62 0.67 -7.47
N PHE A 160 0.75 0.52 -8.79
CA PHE A 160 1.00 1.63 -9.71
C PHE A 160 -0.24 2.48 -10.02
N GLY A 161 -1.44 1.87 -10.05
CA GLY A 161 -2.69 2.56 -10.39
C GLY A 161 -2.93 3.85 -9.60
N PRO A 162 -2.83 3.84 -8.25
CA PRO A 162 -2.99 5.06 -7.45
C PRO A 162 -1.98 6.17 -7.74
N ALA A 163 -0.79 5.86 -8.27
CA ALA A 163 0.16 6.89 -8.68
C ALA A 163 -0.33 7.65 -9.91
N TYR A 164 -0.82 6.95 -10.94
CA TYR A 164 -1.46 7.56 -12.10
C TYR A 164 -2.71 8.33 -11.69
N GLU A 165 -3.59 7.71 -10.90
CA GLU A 165 -4.81 8.34 -10.39
C GLU A 165 -4.48 9.67 -9.70
N PHE A 166 -3.52 9.67 -8.77
CA PHE A 166 -3.19 10.87 -8.02
C PHE A 166 -2.55 11.96 -8.88
N ALA A 167 -1.75 11.60 -9.88
CA ALA A 167 -1.23 12.56 -10.85
C ALA A 167 -2.38 13.31 -11.57
N PHE A 168 -3.41 12.59 -12.02
CA PHE A 168 -4.57 13.20 -12.69
C PHE A 168 -5.49 13.95 -11.73
N ILE A 169 -5.66 13.47 -10.50
CA ILE A 169 -6.42 14.18 -9.46
C ILE A 169 -5.76 15.54 -9.12
N MET A 170 -4.43 15.57 -8.95
CA MET A 170 -3.69 16.81 -8.70
C MET A 170 -3.82 17.77 -9.89
N ASP A 171 -3.68 17.29 -11.13
CA ASP A 171 -3.88 18.11 -12.32
C ASP A 171 -5.30 18.70 -12.38
N ALA A 172 -6.33 17.88 -12.13
CA ALA A 172 -7.72 18.31 -12.12
C ALA A 172 -8.01 19.36 -11.04
N ASP A 173 -7.54 19.17 -9.81
CA ASP A 173 -7.69 20.15 -8.73
C ASP A 173 -6.96 21.46 -9.05
N LEU A 174 -5.74 21.40 -9.60
CA LEU A 174 -4.98 22.57 -10.03
C LEU A 174 -5.64 23.32 -11.18
N ARG A 175 -6.26 22.62 -12.14
CA ARG A 175 -7.04 23.25 -13.23
C ARG A 175 -8.27 23.96 -12.67
N LYS A 176 -9.00 23.32 -11.76
CA LYS A 176 -10.16 23.92 -11.08
C LYS A 176 -9.76 25.20 -10.33
N ARG A 177 -8.58 25.22 -9.72
CA ARG A 177 -8.00 26.40 -9.05
C ARG A 177 -7.33 27.40 -9.99
N ARG A 178 -7.26 27.12 -11.30
CA ARG A 178 -6.55 27.92 -12.32
C ARG A 178 -5.05 28.10 -12.01
N LEU A 179 -4.43 27.10 -11.37
CA LEU A 179 -3.02 27.09 -10.99
C LEU A 179 -2.15 26.18 -11.87
N ARG A 180 -2.74 25.27 -12.65
CA ARG A 180 -2.02 24.24 -13.40
C ARG A 180 -0.88 24.76 -14.30
N SER A 181 -1.03 25.95 -14.89
CA SER A 181 0.02 26.55 -15.74
C SER A 181 1.29 26.92 -14.98
N LYS A 182 1.24 27.05 -13.65
CA LYS A 182 2.39 27.34 -12.77
C LYS A 182 3.10 26.09 -12.27
N VAL A 183 2.61 24.90 -12.60
CA VAL A 183 3.04 23.63 -11.99
C VAL A 183 3.58 22.67 -13.04
N PRO A 184 4.90 22.64 -13.29
CA PRO A 184 5.51 21.53 -14.01
C PRO A 184 5.27 20.22 -13.26
N MET A 185 4.91 19.14 -13.96
CA MET A 185 4.70 17.83 -13.36
C MET A 185 5.56 16.77 -14.06
N THR A 186 6.21 15.94 -13.27
CA THR A 186 7.00 14.78 -13.75
C THR A 186 6.52 13.52 -13.08
N TYR A 187 6.16 12.52 -13.87
CA TYR A 187 5.82 11.17 -13.44
C TYR A 187 7.05 10.27 -13.44
N VAL A 188 7.44 9.69 -12.32
CA VAL A 188 8.63 8.83 -12.20
C VAL A 188 8.19 7.43 -11.82
N THR A 189 8.55 6.43 -12.60
CA THR A 189 8.11 5.04 -12.35
C THR A 189 9.22 4.03 -12.59
N SER A 190 9.25 3.00 -11.75
CA SER A 190 10.07 1.81 -11.98
C SER A 190 9.53 0.91 -13.09
N GLU A 191 8.33 1.19 -13.61
CA GLU A 191 7.77 0.47 -14.75
C GLU A 191 8.68 0.59 -15.99
N PRO A 192 8.81 -0.47 -16.81
CA PRO A 192 9.59 -0.41 -18.04
C PRO A 192 8.96 0.50 -19.10
N TYR A 193 7.65 0.70 -19.04
CA TYR A 193 6.91 1.66 -19.85
C TYR A 193 5.64 2.11 -19.11
N ILE A 194 5.06 3.23 -19.53
CA ILE A 194 3.83 3.77 -18.92
C ILE A 194 2.67 2.78 -19.11
N GLY A 195 1.94 2.48 -18.04
CA GLY A 195 0.79 1.57 -18.09
C GLY A 195 1.15 0.08 -18.06
N HIS A 196 2.39 -0.27 -17.71
CA HIS A 196 2.78 -1.64 -17.40
C HIS A 196 2.01 -2.20 -16.18
N LEU A 197 1.75 -1.34 -15.18
CA LEU A 197 0.98 -1.59 -13.96
C LEU A 197 1.49 -2.74 -13.07
N GLY A 198 2.67 -3.27 -13.35
CA GLY A 198 3.22 -4.47 -12.69
C GLY A 198 2.64 -5.78 -13.23
N LEU A 199 1.92 -5.72 -14.35
CA LEU A 199 1.12 -6.83 -14.89
C LEU A 199 1.47 -7.16 -16.37
N GLY A 200 2.54 -6.59 -16.92
CA GLY A 200 2.82 -6.68 -18.36
C GLY A 200 1.85 -5.87 -19.23
N GLY A 201 1.13 -4.92 -18.63
CA GLY A 201 0.07 -4.14 -19.29
C GLY A 201 -1.29 -4.86 -19.30
N VAL A 202 -2.37 -4.07 -19.27
CA VAL A 202 -3.75 -4.57 -19.37
C VAL A 202 -4.47 -3.84 -20.50
N GLY A 203 -4.91 -4.58 -21.52
CA GLY A 203 -5.54 -3.99 -22.72
C GLY A 203 -4.67 -2.91 -23.36
N ASP A 204 -5.25 -1.75 -23.67
CA ASP A 204 -4.53 -0.60 -24.25
C ASP A 204 -4.00 0.40 -23.19
N SER A 205 -3.74 -0.07 -21.97
CA SER A 205 -3.25 0.76 -20.86
C SER A 205 -2.05 1.62 -21.23
N LYS A 206 -1.11 1.11 -22.04
CA LYS A 206 0.08 1.87 -22.48
C LYS A 206 -0.28 3.11 -23.29
N THR A 207 -0.92 2.93 -24.44
CA THR A 207 -1.22 4.06 -25.34
C THR A 207 -2.21 5.02 -24.70
N MET A 208 -3.20 4.51 -23.96
CA MET A 208 -4.15 5.31 -23.21
C MET A 208 -3.44 6.21 -22.18
N LEU A 209 -2.66 5.65 -21.26
CA LEU A 209 -2.02 6.44 -20.19
C LEU A 209 -0.95 7.39 -20.73
N GLU A 210 -0.19 6.99 -21.75
CA GLU A 210 0.74 7.92 -22.41
C GLU A 210 0.01 9.09 -23.09
N SER A 211 -1.14 8.83 -23.72
CA SER A 211 -1.98 9.87 -24.32
C SER A 211 -2.47 10.86 -23.26
N GLU A 212 -3.00 10.36 -22.14
CA GLU A 212 -3.47 11.18 -21.04
C GLU A 212 -2.34 12.00 -20.41
N LEU A 213 -1.17 11.41 -20.14
CA LEU A 213 -0.02 12.17 -19.62
C LEU A 213 0.39 13.30 -20.58
N ARG A 214 0.39 13.06 -21.90
CA ARG A 214 0.66 14.11 -22.91
C ARG A 214 -0.40 15.21 -22.91
N GLN A 215 -1.68 14.86 -22.91
CA GLN A 215 -2.80 15.81 -22.89
C GLN A 215 -2.78 16.68 -21.61
N HIS A 216 -2.32 16.10 -20.51
CA HIS A 216 -2.17 16.78 -19.23
C HIS A 216 -0.80 17.44 -19.04
N HIS A 217 0.07 17.46 -20.06
CA HIS A 217 1.43 18.03 -20.01
C HIS A 217 2.26 17.54 -18.82
N VAL A 218 2.16 16.25 -18.52
CA VAL A 218 2.97 15.55 -17.52
C VAL A 218 4.11 14.85 -18.26
N LYS A 219 5.36 15.20 -17.94
CA LYS A 219 6.53 14.48 -18.45
C LYS A 219 6.70 13.18 -17.67
N TRP A 220 7.42 12.20 -18.19
CA TRP A 220 7.68 10.98 -17.43
C TRP A 220 9.09 10.42 -17.62
N ILE A 221 9.50 9.60 -16.66
CA ILE A 221 10.74 8.81 -16.65
C ILE A 221 10.35 7.38 -16.22
N CYS A 222 10.58 6.42 -17.12
CA CYS A 222 10.40 4.98 -16.89
C CYS A 222 11.75 4.35 -16.53
N ASN A 223 11.77 3.06 -16.17
CA ASN A 223 12.99 2.38 -15.71
C ASN A 223 13.75 3.18 -14.66
N ALA A 224 13.02 3.81 -13.73
CA ALA A 224 13.59 4.74 -12.78
C ALA A 224 13.75 4.13 -11.38
N LYS A 225 14.95 4.23 -10.81
CA LYS A 225 15.18 4.07 -9.35
C LYS A 225 15.29 5.44 -8.70
N VAL A 226 14.53 5.64 -7.63
CA VAL A 226 14.77 6.77 -6.72
C VAL A 226 15.92 6.39 -5.80
N LEU A 227 17.05 7.10 -5.93
CA LEU A 227 18.26 6.82 -5.17
C LEU A 227 18.16 7.37 -3.74
N ARG A 228 17.68 8.62 -3.62
CA ARG A 228 17.49 9.36 -2.36
C ARG A 228 16.64 10.60 -2.59
N VAL A 229 16.11 11.16 -1.53
CA VAL A 229 15.31 12.39 -1.56
C VAL A 229 15.84 13.40 -0.53
N GLU A 230 16.16 14.60 -1.00
CA GLU A 230 16.50 15.75 -0.17
C GLU A 230 15.32 16.72 -0.08
N PRO A 231 15.35 17.70 0.84
CA PRO A 231 14.35 18.77 0.87
C PRO A 231 14.22 19.47 -0.50
N GLY A 232 13.07 19.27 -1.15
CA GLY A 232 12.74 19.90 -2.43
C GLY A 232 13.45 19.34 -3.67
N LYS A 233 14.16 18.20 -3.56
CA LYS A 233 14.87 17.58 -4.69
C LYS A 233 14.89 16.05 -4.60
N MET A 234 14.60 15.39 -5.71
CA MET A 234 14.67 13.93 -5.85
C MET A 234 15.78 13.52 -6.81
N PHE A 235 16.58 12.54 -6.43
CA PHE A 235 17.66 11.98 -7.26
C PHE A 235 17.21 10.65 -7.85
N VAL A 236 17.22 10.53 -9.17
CA VAL A 236 16.65 9.41 -9.91
C VAL A 236 17.67 8.87 -10.91
N ALA A 237 17.89 7.56 -10.94
CA ALA A 237 18.66 6.87 -11.97
C ALA A 237 17.71 6.17 -12.95
N GLU A 238 17.81 6.52 -14.23
CA GLU A 238 17.13 5.89 -15.36
C GLU A 238 18.01 4.79 -15.93
N HIS A 239 17.41 3.62 -16.20
CA HIS A 239 18.12 2.43 -16.67
C HIS A 239 17.67 2.03 -18.08
N ASP A 240 18.56 1.36 -18.82
CA ASP A 240 18.20 0.65 -20.05
C ASP A 240 17.53 -0.71 -19.77
N GLU A 241 17.19 -1.45 -20.83
CA GLU A 241 16.60 -2.78 -20.73
C GLU A 241 17.51 -3.83 -20.08
N LYS A 242 18.82 -3.58 -20.00
CA LYS A 242 19.79 -4.46 -19.35
C LYS A 242 19.97 -4.14 -17.86
N GLY A 243 19.34 -3.08 -17.38
CA GLY A 243 19.48 -2.59 -16.01
C GLY A 243 20.74 -1.75 -15.80
N GLU A 244 21.35 -1.23 -16.88
CA GLU A 244 22.49 -0.33 -16.79
C GLU A 244 22.02 1.12 -16.70
N VAL A 245 22.66 1.93 -15.85
CA VAL A 245 22.30 3.34 -15.70
C VAL A 245 22.66 4.11 -16.97
N ILE A 246 21.65 4.72 -17.60
CA ILE A 246 21.85 5.56 -18.79
C ILE A 246 21.85 7.04 -18.47
N ARG A 247 21.18 7.45 -17.38
CA ARG A 247 21.08 8.85 -16.98
C ARG A 247 20.70 9.01 -15.52
N GLU A 248 21.34 9.96 -14.86
CA GLU A 248 20.89 10.45 -13.56
C GLU A 248 20.16 11.79 -13.71
N HIS A 249 19.11 11.96 -12.92
CA HIS A 249 18.25 13.14 -12.93
C HIS A 249 18.18 13.75 -11.53
N GLU A 250 18.32 15.07 -11.48
CA GLU A 250 17.99 15.87 -10.30
C GLU A 250 16.66 16.58 -10.54
N LEU A 251 15.61 16.14 -9.86
CA LEU A 251 14.25 16.64 -10.06
C LEU A 251 13.86 17.57 -8.90
N PRO A 252 13.82 18.90 -9.10
CA PRO A 252 13.30 19.81 -8.08
C PRO A 252 11.79 19.61 -7.94
N PHE A 253 11.28 19.72 -6.71
CA PHE A 253 9.86 19.68 -6.42
C PHE A 253 9.49 20.59 -5.24
N LYS A 254 8.27 21.13 -5.26
CA LYS A 254 7.61 21.73 -4.09
C LYS A 254 6.58 20.80 -3.46
N TYR A 255 6.15 19.78 -4.18
CA TYR A 255 5.28 18.72 -3.66
C TYR A 255 5.64 17.40 -4.33
N SER A 256 5.72 16.32 -3.57
CA SER A 256 6.03 14.99 -4.10
C SER A 256 5.18 13.93 -3.44
N MET A 257 4.67 12.98 -4.22
CA MET A 257 3.97 11.79 -3.73
C MET A 257 4.45 10.58 -4.53
N MET A 258 5.08 9.62 -3.87
CA MET A 258 5.48 8.37 -4.51
C MET A 258 4.92 7.16 -3.77
N ILE A 259 4.47 6.17 -4.53
CA ILE A 259 4.11 4.87 -3.99
C ILE A 259 5.40 4.12 -3.61
N PRO A 260 5.54 3.68 -2.34
CA PRO A 260 6.71 2.93 -1.89
C PRO A 260 6.65 1.46 -2.33
N ALA A 261 7.79 0.77 -2.21
CA ALA A 261 7.80 -0.69 -2.17
C ALA A 261 7.00 -1.22 -0.98
N PHE A 262 6.41 -2.41 -1.14
CA PHE A 262 5.72 -3.12 -0.07
C PHE A 262 6.58 -4.27 0.46
N LYS A 263 6.44 -4.55 1.76
CA LYS A 263 7.00 -5.72 2.45
C LYS A 263 5.94 -6.37 3.32
N GLY A 264 6.23 -7.57 3.82
CA GLY A 264 5.49 -8.14 4.95
C GLY A 264 5.64 -7.31 6.21
N VAL A 265 4.58 -7.24 7.01
CA VAL A 265 4.63 -6.61 8.35
C VAL A 265 5.53 -7.39 9.29
N ASP A 266 6.16 -6.69 10.24
CA ASP A 266 7.25 -7.26 11.05
C ASP A 266 6.84 -8.51 11.84
N ALA A 267 5.65 -8.52 12.44
CA ALA A 267 5.15 -9.68 13.19
C ALA A 267 5.00 -10.94 12.33
N VAL A 268 4.71 -10.79 11.04
CA VAL A 268 4.58 -11.89 10.07
C VAL A 268 5.96 -12.27 9.52
N ALA A 269 6.78 -11.27 9.15
CA ALA A 269 8.11 -11.51 8.59
C ALA A 269 9.06 -12.20 9.59
N LYS A 270 8.96 -11.86 10.89
CA LYS A 270 9.79 -12.44 11.97
C LYS A 270 9.59 -13.94 12.19
N VAL A 271 8.46 -14.52 11.77
CA VAL A 271 8.22 -15.97 11.84
C VAL A 271 9.26 -16.74 11.00
N GLY A 272 9.79 -16.10 9.96
CA GLY A 272 10.91 -16.62 9.19
C GLY A 272 10.51 -17.47 8.00
N TYR A 273 11.53 -18.07 7.38
CA TYR A 273 11.49 -18.60 6.03
C TYR A 273 10.48 -19.72 5.79
N LYS A 274 9.95 -20.37 6.84
CA LYS A 274 8.89 -21.36 6.71
C LYS A 274 7.54 -20.70 6.36
N LEU A 275 7.26 -19.52 6.94
CA LEU A 275 6.01 -18.78 6.69
C LEU A 275 6.13 -17.87 5.46
N VAL A 276 7.23 -17.13 5.36
CA VAL A 276 7.35 -16.01 4.42
C VAL A 276 8.47 -16.20 3.38
N ASN A 277 8.40 -15.43 2.30
CA ASN A 277 9.51 -15.22 1.37
C ASN A 277 10.51 -14.16 1.90
N PRO A 278 11.64 -13.89 1.22
CA PRO A 278 12.63 -12.90 1.68
C PRO A 278 12.10 -11.46 1.82
N ARG A 279 10.99 -11.10 1.17
CA ARG A 279 10.31 -9.80 1.30
C ARG A 279 9.27 -9.78 2.43
N GLY A 280 9.10 -10.88 3.16
CA GLY A 280 8.17 -10.99 4.29
C GLY A 280 6.75 -11.37 3.90
N PHE A 281 6.47 -11.67 2.63
CA PHE A 281 5.13 -12.07 2.18
C PHE A 281 4.87 -13.55 2.48
N VAL A 282 3.67 -13.88 2.94
CA VAL A 282 3.26 -15.23 3.35
C VAL A 282 3.19 -16.15 2.13
N LYS A 283 3.90 -17.28 2.19
CA LYS A 283 3.82 -18.33 1.17
C LYS A 283 2.54 -19.13 1.38
N VAL A 284 1.79 -19.33 0.30
CA VAL A 284 0.52 -20.07 0.30
C VAL A 284 0.48 -21.09 -0.83
N ASP A 285 -0.33 -22.13 -0.68
CA ASP A 285 -0.76 -23.01 -1.77
C ASP A 285 -1.97 -22.39 -2.53
N GLU A 286 -2.46 -23.09 -3.54
CA GLU A 286 -3.61 -22.67 -4.36
C GLU A 286 -4.93 -22.49 -3.57
N PHE A 287 -4.97 -22.95 -2.31
CA PHE A 287 -6.11 -22.83 -1.40
C PHE A 287 -5.88 -21.78 -0.31
N GLN A 288 -4.94 -20.85 -0.53
CA GLN A 288 -4.57 -19.78 0.41
C GLN A 288 -3.97 -20.27 1.73
N ARG A 289 -3.56 -21.54 1.83
CA ARG A 289 -3.06 -22.16 3.05
C ARG A 289 -1.54 -22.21 3.05
N ASN A 290 -0.92 -22.01 4.21
CA ASN A 290 0.53 -22.12 4.31
C ASN A 290 1.00 -23.59 4.10
N PRO A 291 2.08 -23.83 3.34
CA PRO A 291 2.60 -25.17 3.11
C PRO A 291 3.12 -25.88 4.37
N ALA A 292 3.68 -25.15 5.34
CA ALA A 292 4.27 -25.69 6.56
C ALA A 292 3.24 -25.86 7.69
N TRP A 293 2.42 -24.84 7.94
CA TRP A 293 1.36 -24.87 8.97
C TRP A 293 -0.02 -24.89 8.31
N LYS A 294 -0.65 -26.06 8.29
CA LYS A 294 -1.91 -26.30 7.55
C LYS A 294 -3.14 -25.64 8.17
N ASN A 295 -3.02 -25.07 9.37
CA ASN A 295 -4.05 -24.27 10.02
C ASN A 295 -3.84 -22.75 9.86
N ILE A 296 -2.82 -22.33 9.11
CA ILE A 296 -2.56 -20.92 8.80
C ILE A 296 -2.94 -20.64 7.35
N TYR A 297 -3.77 -19.62 7.15
CA TYR A 297 -4.20 -19.11 5.86
C TYR A 297 -3.79 -17.65 5.71
N SER A 298 -3.74 -17.14 4.47
CA SER A 298 -3.42 -15.74 4.22
C SER A 298 -4.15 -15.19 3.00
N VAL A 299 -4.56 -13.92 3.07
CA VAL A 299 -5.37 -13.26 2.05
C VAL A 299 -4.99 -11.78 1.88
N GLY A 300 -5.03 -11.30 0.64
CA GLY A 300 -4.71 -9.91 0.29
C GLY A 300 -3.23 -9.68 0.04
N VAL A 301 -2.80 -8.41 0.15
CA VAL A 301 -1.45 -7.96 -0.23
C VAL A 301 -0.32 -8.68 0.52
N CYS A 302 -0.59 -9.26 1.68
CA CYS A 302 0.41 -9.97 2.49
C CYS A 302 0.82 -11.34 1.93
N ILE A 303 0.22 -11.85 0.85
CA ILE A 303 0.62 -13.13 0.24
C ILE A 303 1.77 -12.95 -0.75
N ALA A 304 2.61 -13.98 -0.87
CA ALA A 304 3.68 -14.03 -1.86
C ALA A 304 3.10 -14.49 -3.21
N ILE A 305 3.16 -13.61 -4.20
CA ILE A 305 2.87 -13.94 -5.60
C ILE A 305 4.18 -13.79 -6.37
N PRO A 306 4.63 -14.81 -7.13
CA PRO A 306 5.83 -14.69 -7.93
C PRO A 306 5.65 -13.61 -9.02
N PRO A 307 6.68 -12.80 -9.31
CA PRO A 307 6.63 -11.91 -10.46
C PRO A 307 6.48 -12.71 -11.75
N VAL A 308 5.68 -12.20 -12.69
CA VAL A 308 5.42 -12.87 -13.98
C VAL A 308 6.52 -12.63 -15.01
N GLU A 309 7.27 -11.54 -14.85
CA GLU A 309 8.42 -11.19 -15.69
C GLU A 309 9.45 -10.40 -14.90
N ALA A 310 10.67 -10.34 -15.42
CA ALA A 310 11.74 -9.51 -14.87
C ALA A 310 11.71 -8.12 -15.52
N THR A 311 11.64 -7.06 -14.71
CA THR A 311 11.80 -5.67 -15.17
C THR A 311 13.25 -5.22 -14.97
N PRO A 312 13.73 -4.19 -15.71
CA PRO A 312 15.11 -3.71 -15.57
C PRO A 312 15.44 -3.14 -14.17
N VAL A 313 14.40 -2.85 -13.38
CA VAL A 313 14.44 -2.02 -12.17
C VAL A 313 13.67 -2.64 -11.03
#